data_AF-A0A8E0R5V7-F1
#
_entry.id   AF-A0A8E0R5V7-F1
#
_cell.length_a   1.000
_cell.length_b   1.000
_cell.length_c   1.000
_cell.angle_alpha   90.00
_cell.angle_beta   90.00
_cell.angle_gamma   90.00
#
_symmetry.space_group_name_H-M   'P 1'
#
loop_
_entity.id
_entity.type
_entity.pdbx_description
1 polymer ?
#
loop_
_entity_poly.entity_id
_entity_poly.type
_entity_poly.pdbx_seq_one_letter_code
_entity_poly.pdbx_strand_id
1 'polypeptide(L)' 'MVRNDLRNVAIIAHVDHGKTTLVDAMLRQSGAFRDNQVVAERVMDSGDIERERGITILAKNCSCTYKGV' A
#
# COMPACT_ATOMS: atom_id res chain seq x y z
N MET A 1 -2.80 -16.51 23.44
CA MET A 1 -2.12 -15.22 23.71
C MET A 1 -2.60 -14.21 22.67
N VAL A 2 -3.02 -13.01 23.10
CA VAL A 2 -3.48 -11.95 22.19
C VAL A 2 -2.29 -11.05 21.83
N ARG A 3 -2.05 -10.84 20.53
CA ARG A 3 -1.00 -9.93 20.02
C ARG A 3 -1.54 -8.50 19.91
N ASN A 4 -1.20 -7.68 20.90
CA ASN A 4 -1.62 -6.26 20.95
C ASN A 4 -0.76 -5.34 20.09
N ASP A 5 0.33 -5.86 19.51
CA ASP A 5 1.27 -5.19 18.62
C ASP A 5 0.80 -5.21 17.15
N LEU A 6 0.04 -6.22 16.73
CA LEU A 6 -0.46 -6.26 15.35
C LEU A 6 -1.73 -5.45 15.14
N ARG A 7 -1.80 -4.76 13.99
CA ARG A 7 -3.02 -4.15 13.46
C ARG A 7 -3.22 -4.63 12.02
N ASN A 8 -4.20 -5.50 11.82
CA ASN A 8 -4.65 -5.89 10.50
C ASN A 8 -5.72 -4.90 10.04
N VAL A 9 -5.48 -4.21 8.93
CA VAL A 9 -6.40 -3.23 8.35
C VAL A 9 -6.72 -3.61 6.91
N ALA A 10 -7.96 -3.38 6.50
CA ALA A 10 -8.40 -3.52 5.11
C ALA A 10 -8.87 -2.16 4.59
N ILE A 11 -8.37 -1.75 3.43
CA ILE A 11 -8.73 -0.47 2.80
C ILE A 11 -9.70 -0.77 1.65
N ILE A 12 -10.93 -0.26 1.75
CA ILE A 12 -12.00 -0.45 0.76
C ILE A 12 -12.50 0.94 0.34
N ALA A 13 -12.63 1.16 -0.96
CA ALA A 13 -13.18 2.40 -1.51
C ALA A 13 -13.63 2.17 -2.95
N HIS A 14 -14.30 3.14 -3.54
CA HIS A 14 -14.70 3.13 -4.95
C HIS A 14 -13.53 3.42 -5.91
N VAL A 15 -13.69 3.14 -7.20
CA VAL A 15 -12.69 3.42 -8.25
C VAL A 15 -12.31 4.91 -8.23
N ASP A 16 -11.04 5.25 -8.50
CA ASP A 16 -10.48 6.61 -8.48
C ASP A 16 -10.52 7.36 -7.14
N HIS A 17 -10.84 6.70 -6.02
CA HIS A 17 -10.83 7.32 -4.69
C HIS A 17 -9.45 7.34 -4.01
N GLY A 18 -8.35 7.21 -4.77
CA GLY A 18 -7.00 7.37 -4.23
C GLY A 18 -6.54 6.29 -3.25
N LYS A 19 -7.12 5.08 -3.27
CA LYS A 19 -6.67 3.96 -2.40
C LYS A 19 -5.17 3.68 -2.54
N THR A 20 -4.70 3.61 -3.79
CA THR A 20 -3.31 3.32 -4.11
C THR A 20 -2.40 4.45 -3.61
N THR A 21 -2.82 5.70 -3.78
CA THR A 21 -2.11 6.88 -3.25
C THR A 21 -1.98 6.84 -1.73
N LEU A 22 -3.03 6.41 -1.01
CA LEU A 22 -3.00 6.28 0.45
C LEU A 22 -2.03 5.18 0.88
N VAL A 23 -2.08 4.00 0.25
CA VAL A 23 -1.18 2.88 0.54
C VAL A 23 0.28 3.25 0.30
N ASP A 24 0.57 3.91 -0.83
CA ASP A 24 1.92 4.38 -1.16
C ASP A 24 2.44 5.38 -0.12
N ALA A 25 1.59 6.31 0.34
CA ALA A 25 1.95 7.25 1.40
C ALA A 25 2.22 6.56 2.75
N MET A 26 1.41 5.55 3.11
CA MET A 26 1.62 4.76 4.35
C MET A 26 2.96 4.01 4.31
N LEU A 27 3.31 3.40 3.17
CA LEU A 27 4.58 2.68 3.01
C LEU A 27 5.80 3.61 3.01
N ARG A 28 5.67 4.80 2.41
CA ARG A 28 6.71 5.85 2.49
C ARG A 28 6.91 6.31 3.93
N GLN A 29 5.84 6.59 4.65
CA GLN A 29 5.91 7.03 6.05
C GLN A 29 6.56 5.98 6.97
N SER A 30 6.32 4.69 6.72
CA SER A 30 6.89 3.61 7.53
C SER A 30 8.37 3.34 7.27
N GLY A 31 9.01 4.05 6.34
CA GLY A 31 10.39 3.79 5.94
C GLY A 31 10.58 2.42 5.28
N ALA A 32 9.52 1.85 4.68
CA ALA A 32 9.58 0.56 3.99
C ALA A 32 10.42 0.62 2.70
N PHE A 33 10.67 1.83 2.20
CA PHE A 33 11.50 2.10 1.03
C PHE A 33 12.74 2.89 1.44
N ARG A 34 13.92 2.53 0.93
CA ARG A 34 15.14 3.35 1.07
C ARG A 34 14.97 4.66 0.30
N ASP A 35 15.58 5.75 0.77
CA ASP A 35 15.51 7.09 0.16
C ASP A 35 15.87 7.13 -1.35
N ASN A 36 16.63 6.14 -1.85
CA ASN A 36 17.03 6.01 -3.26
C ASN A 36 16.32 4.87 -4.02
N GLN A 37 15.27 4.26 -3.46
CA GLN A 37 14.54 3.22 -4.16
C GLN A 37 13.55 3.88 -5.12
N VAL A 38 13.70 3.60 -6.42
CA VAL A 38 12.71 4.01 -7.44
C VAL A 38 11.45 3.20 -7.20
N VAL A 39 10.56 3.75 -6.40
CA VAL A 39 9.23 3.20 -6.16
C VAL A 39 8.36 3.68 -7.31
N ALA A 40 8.03 2.78 -8.23
CA ALA A 40 7.09 3.09 -9.31
C ALA A 40 5.80 3.68 -8.71
N GLU A 41 5.24 4.74 -9.31
CA GLU A 41 3.89 5.18 -8.97
C GLU A 41 2.96 3.96 -9.09
N ARG A 42 2.28 3.59 -8.00
CA ARG A 42 1.38 2.41 -7.92
C ARG A 42 2.10 1.06 -7.91
N VAL A 43 2.95 0.86 -6.91
CA VAL A 43 3.71 -0.40 -6.66
C VAL A 43 2.84 -1.66 -6.65
N MET A 44 1.58 -1.49 -6.25
CA MET A 44 0.65 -2.59 -6.07
C MET A 44 -0.02 -3.04 -7.37
N ASP A 45 -0.11 -2.16 -8.35
CA ASP A 45 -0.75 -2.42 -9.65
C ASP A 45 0.24 -3.16 -10.58
N SER A 46 0.11 -4.48 -10.63
CA SER A 46 1.04 -5.36 -11.38
C SER A 46 0.53 -5.75 -12.76
N GLY A 47 -0.77 -5.70 -13.00
CA GLY A 47 -1.35 -6.04 -14.31
C GLY A 47 -1.31 -4.87 -15.28
N ASP A 48 -1.22 -5.16 -16.58
CA ASP A 48 -1.25 -4.13 -17.63
C ASP A 48 -2.57 -3.33 -17.61
N ILE A 49 -3.69 -4.01 -17.37
CA ILE A 49 -5.03 -3.38 -17.23
C ILE A 49 -5.08 -2.45 -16.00
N GLU A 50 -4.45 -2.83 -14.89
CA GLU A 50 -4.41 -2.02 -13.67
C GLU A 50 -3.63 -0.71 -13.92
N ARG A 51 -2.50 -0.80 -14.63
CA ARG A 51 -1.67 0.36 -14.98
C ARG A 51 -2.33 1.28 -16.00
N GLU A 52 -2.88 0.72 -17.07
CA GLU A 52 -3.55 1.47 -18.14
C GLU A 52 -4.80 2.20 -17.64
N ARG A 53 -5.55 1.60 -16.71
CA ARG A 53 -6.82 2.17 -16.22
C ARG A 53 -6.73 2.84 -14.86
N GLY A 54 -5.58 2.75 -14.17
CA GLY A 54 -5.40 3.33 -12.83
C GLY A 54 -6.28 2.68 -11.75
N ILE A 55 -6.62 1.40 -11.91
CA ILE A 55 -7.49 0.66 -10.99
C ILE A 55 -6.74 -0.47 -10.30
N THR A 56 -7.04 -0.71 -9.02
CA THR A 56 -6.54 -1.88 -8.29
C THR A 56 -7.55 -3.02 -8.37
N ILE A 57 -7.18 -4.11 -9.06
CA ILE A 57 -8.01 -5.31 -9.23
C ILE A 57 -7.61 -6.36 -8.20
N LEU A 58 -6.31 -6.52 -7.94
CA LEU A 58 -5.77 -7.48 -6.97
C LEU A 58 -5.28 -6.77 -5.71
N ALA A 59 -5.84 -7.18 -4.57
CA ALA A 59 -5.34 -6.75 -3.26
C ALA A 59 -4.00 -7.45 -2.98
N LYS A 60 -2.93 -6.66 -2.84
CA LYS A 60 -1.65 -7.16 -2.32
C LYS A 60 -1.53 -6.83 -0.84
N ASN A 61 -1.06 -7.80 -0.07
CA ASN A 61 -0.78 -7.59 1.34
C ASN A 61 0.45 -6.69 1.50
N CYS A 62 0.37 -5.71 2.39
CA CYS A 62 1.52 -4.93 2.79
C CYS A 62 1.59 -4.84 4.32
N SER A 63 2.80 -4.92 4.86
CA SER A 63 3.08 -4.72 6.28
C SER A 63 4.02 -3.54 6.42
N CYS A 64 3.72 -2.65 7.35
CA CYS A 64 4.50 -1.47 7.62
C CYS A 64 4.70 -1.31 9.12
N THR A 65 5.88 -0.86 9.55
CA THR A 65 6.14 -0.53 10.95
C THR A 65 5.54 0.85 11.26
N TYR A 66 4.78 0.94 12.34
CA TYR A 66 4.16 2.19 12.79
C TYR A 66 4.51 2.44 14.25
N LYS A 67 5.20 3.56 14.52
CA LYS A 67 5.63 3.97 15.87
C LYS A 67 6.44 2.87 16.62
N GLY A 68 7.26 2.12 15.89
CA GLY A 68 8.11 1.07 16.46
C GLY A 68 7.40 -0.27 16.68
N VAL A 69 6.22 -0.45 16.09
CA VAL A 69 5.42 -1.68 16.12
C VAL A 69 5.16 -2.20 14.71
#